data_AF-A0AAV6YXL8-F1
#
_entry.id   AF-A0AAV6YXL8-F1
#
_cell.length_a   1.000
_cell.length_b   1.000
_cell.length_c   1.000
_cell.angle_alpha   90.00
_cell.angle_beta   90.00
_cell.angle_gamma   90.00
#
_symmetry.space_group_name_H-M   'P 1'
#
loop_
_entity.id
_entity.type
_entity.pdbx_description
1 polymer ?
#
loop_
_entity_poly.entity_id
_entity_poly.type
_entity_poly.pdbx_seq_one_letter_code
_entity_poly.pdbx_strand_id
1 'polypeptide(L)'
;MVHSSYRGRTELRGPADLHIKGVDIVDHATYYCFVLLKFCKGNNIMDSIIQYGNGTKLDGNGSLESRRNYDVLTVVLYVGIKNLILAVLLTLSLLYLKRRRLQSDGEPEIYLQPLES
;
A
#
# COMPACT_ATOMS: atom_id res chain seq x y z
N MET A 1 -9.03 -17.67 -22.17
CA MET A 1 -9.56 -17.60 -20.79
C MET A 1 -8.63 -16.67 -20.03
N VAL A 2 -9.15 -15.68 -19.29
CA VAL A 2 -8.34 -14.68 -18.57
C VAL A 2 -8.14 -15.14 -17.14
N HIS A 3 -6.88 -15.26 -16.69
CA HIS A 3 -6.57 -15.62 -15.30
C HIS A 3 -7.06 -14.53 -14.33
N SER A 4 -7.45 -14.92 -13.11
CA SER A 4 -8.11 -14.01 -12.14
C SER A 4 -7.29 -12.76 -11.82
N SER A 5 -5.96 -12.88 -11.80
CA SER A 5 -5.01 -11.75 -11.60
C SER A 5 -5.13 -10.63 -12.64
N TYR A 6 -5.68 -10.94 -13.82
CA TYR A 6 -5.83 -10.02 -14.94
C TYR A 6 -7.27 -9.52 -15.14
N ARG A 7 -8.20 -9.93 -14.28
CA ARG A 7 -9.62 -9.59 -14.39
C ARG A 7 -9.82 -8.07 -14.28
N GLY A 8 -10.54 -7.48 -15.23
CA GLY A 8 -10.81 -6.04 -15.29
C GLY A 8 -9.63 -5.17 -15.74
N ARG A 9 -8.42 -5.77 -15.86
CA ARG A 9 -7.21 -5.10 -16.34
C ARG A 9 -6.89 -5.46 -17.79
N THR A 10 -7.38 -6.58 -18.28
CA THR A 10 -7.11 -7.05 -19.65
C THR A 10 -8.26 -6.81 -20.59
N GLU A 11 -7.91 -6.48 -21.83
CA GLU A 11 -8.82 -6.26 -22.94
C GLU A 11 -8.17 -6.82 -24.21
N LEU A 12 -8.91 -7.60 -25.00
CA LEU A 12 -8.47 -7.95 -26.34
C LEU A 12 -8.91 -6.84 -27.30
N ARG A 13 -7.95 -6.28 -28.03
CA ARG A 13 -8.18 -5.29 -29.08
C ARG A 13 -7.85 -5.92 -30.43
N GLY A 14 -8.67 -5.64 -31.43
CA GLY A 14 -8.46 -6.21 -32.76
C GLY A 14 -8.49 -7.75 -32.79
N PRO A 15 -7.74 -8.40 -33.70
CA PRO A 15 -7.82 -9.85 -33.89
C PRO A 15 -7.26 -10.67 -32.73
N ALA A 16 -6.18 -10.21 -32.10
CA ALA A 16 -5.49 -10.95 -31.03
C ALA A 16 -4.61 -10.05 -30.11
N ASP A 17 -4.78 -8.73 -30.13
CA ASP A 17 -3.88 -7.85 -29.38
C ASP A 17 -4.30 -7.80 -27.92
N LEU A 18 -3.46 -8.32 -27.02
CA LEU A 18 -3.71 -8.29 -25.59
C LEU A 18 -3.27 -6.94 -25.02
N HIS A 19 -4.24 -6.14 -24.59
CA HIS A 19 -3.99 -4.93 -23.83
C HIS A 19 -4.09 -5.21 -22.33
N ILE A 20 -3.07 -4.80 -21.56
CA ILE A 20 -3.02 -4.93 -20.10
C ILE A 20 -2.92 -3.53 -19.49
N LYS A 21 -3.92 -3.14 -18.70
CA LYS A 21 -4.00 -1.85 -18.02
C LYS A 21 -3.27 -1.91 -16.68
N GLY A 22 -2.49 -0.86 -16.41
CA GLY A 22 -1.75 -0.68 -15.16
C GLY A 22 -0.75 -1.79 -14.91
N VAL A 23 0.10 -2.09 -15.89
CA VAL A 23 1.17 -3.11 -15.79
C VAL A 23 2.02 -2.87 -14.54
N ASP A 24 2.23 -3.91 -13.75
CA ASP A 24 3.00 -3.92 -12.51
C ASP A 24 4.04 -5.07 -12.53
N ILE A 25 4.92 -5.10 -11.54
CA ILE A 25 6.02 -6.07 -11.42
C ILE A 25 5.53 -7.53 -11.40
N VAL A 26 4.32 -7.76 -10.88
CA VAL A 26 3.70 -9.10 -10.84
C VAL A 26 3.28 -9.61 -12.22
N ASP A 27 3.20 -8.72 -13.20
CA ASP A 27 2.87 -9.08 -14.58
C ASP A 27 4.11 -9.46 -15.40
N HIS A 28 5.32 -9.43 -14.79
CA HIS A 28 6.56 -9.87 -15.43
C HIS A 28 6.50 -11.37 -15.75
N ALA A 29 6.21 -11.68 -17.01
CA ALA A 29 6.02 -13.03 -17.50
C ALA A 29 6.24 -13.09 -19.02
N THR A 30 6.34 -14.31 -19.55
CA THR A 30 6.26 -14.54 -20.99
C THR A 30 4.81 -14.78 -21.38
N TYR A 31 4.30 -13.96 -22.29
CA TYR A 31 2.94 -14.06 -22.80
C TYR A 31 2.93 -14.81 -24.12
N TYR A 32 2.03 -15.78 -24.25
CA TYR A 32 1.89 -16.59 -25.45
C TYR A 32 0.53 -16.30 -26.10
N CYS A 33 0.56 -16.03 -27.40
CA CYS A 33 -0.63 -16.09 -28.23
C CYS A 33 -0.80 -17.51 -28.75
N PHE A 34 -2.03 -18.04 -28.74
CA PHE A 34 -2.34 -19.33 -29.33
C PHE A 34 -3.59 -19.24 -30.17
N VAL A 35 -3.66 -20.09 -31.20
CA VAL A 35 -4.84 -20.24 -32.05
C VAL A 35 -5.35 -21.67 -31.96
N LEU A 36 -6.67 -21.82 -31.86
CA LEU A 36 -7.35 -23.11 -31.93
C LEU A 36 -7.92 -23.26 -33.34
N LEU A 37 -7.29 -24.12 -34.13
CA LEU A 37 -7.76 -24.47 -35.47
C LEU A 37 -8.70 -25.66 -35.34
N LYS A 38 -9.90 -25.54 -35.91
CA LYS A 38 -10.88 -26.63 -35.99
C LYS A 38 -11.05 -27.02 -37.44
N PHE A 39 -11.02 -28.31 -37.74
CA PHE A 39 -11.20 -28.83 -39.10
C PHE A 39 -12.12 -30.03 -39.11
N CYS A 40 -12.85 -30.17 -40.22
CA CYS A 40 -13.75 -31.28 -40.46
C CYS A 40 -12.95 -32.45 -41.04
N LYS A 41 -12.98 -33.60 -40.38
CA LYS A 41 -12.29 -34.82 -40.82
C LYS A 41 -13.17 -35.75 -41.67
N GLY A 42 -14.40 -35.31 -41.99
CA GLY A 42 -15.46 -36.13 -42.59
C GLY A 42 -16.32 -36.84 -41.54
N ASN A 43 -17.47 -37.40 -41.94
CA ASN A 43 -18.38 -38.19 -41.09
C ASN A 43 -18.76 -37.52 -39.75
N ASN A 44 -19.01 -36.22 -39.74
CA ASN A 44 -19.31 -35.43 -38.53
C ASN A 44 -18.21 -35.43 -37.46
N ILE A 45 -17.00 -35.87 -37.79
CA ILE A 45 -15.84 -35.85 -36.90
C ILE A 45 -15.17 -34.49 -37.03
N MET A 46 -15.11 -33.75 -35.92
CA MET A 46 -14.28 -32.56 -35.79
C MET A 46 -12.96 -32.93 -35.15
N ASP A 47 -11.89 -32.34 -35.66
CA ASP A 47 -10.56 -32.41 -35.09
C ASP A 47 -10.07 -30.98 -34.79
N SER A 48 -9.14 -30.84 -33.86
CA SER A 48 -8.63 -29.54 -33.47
C SER A 48 -7.16 -29.57 -33.08
N ILE A 49 -6.41 -28.59 -33.57
CA ILE A 49 -5.00 -28.38 -33.21
C ILE A 49 -4.87 -27.00 -32.56
N ILE A 50 -4.07 -26.95 -31.49
CA ILE A 50 -3.63 -25.69 -30.89
C ILE A 50 -2.23 -25.38 -31.41
N GLN A 51 -2.04 -24.18 -31.95
CA GLN A 51 -0.72 -23.67 -32.29
C GLN A 51 -0.35 -22.51 -31.38
N TYR A 52 0.88 -22.51 -30.89
CA TYR A 52 1.41 -21.47 -30.02
C TYR A 52 2.40 -20.59 -30.80
N GLY A 53 2.32 -19.28 -30.60
CA GLY A 53 3.36 -18.36 -31.02
C GLY A 53 4.62 -18.51 -30.16
N ASN A 54 5.71 -17.87 -30.59
CA ASN A 54 7.02 -17.96 -29.96
C ASN A 54 7.08 -17.37 -28.52
N GLY A 55 6.03 -16.65 -28.13
CA GLY A 55 5.96 -15.93 -26.86
C GLY A 55 6.65 -14.57 -26.91
N THR A 56 6.24 -13.67 -26.03
CA THR A 56 6.84 -12.34 -25.87
C THR A 56 7.04 -12.08 -24.39
N LYS A 57 8.28 -11.74 -24.01
CA LYS A 57 8.62 -11.41 -22.64
C LYS A 57 8.16 -9.99 -22.33
N LEU A 58 7.35 -9.83 -21.29
CA LEU A 58 7.00 -8.53 -20.74
C LEU A 58 7.91 -8.26 -19.54
N ASP A 59 8.85 -7.35 -19.70
CA ASP A 59 9.71 -6.90 -18.61
C ASP A 59 8.99 -5.77 -17.85
N GLY A 60 8.36 -6.12 -16.72
CA GLY A 60 7.69 -5.19 -15.82
C GLY A 60 8.68 -4.30 -15.06
N ASN A 61 9.34 -3.36 -15.74
CA ASN A 61 10.12 -2.30 -15.08
C ASN A 61 9.24 -1.11 -14.64
N GLY A 62 7.94 -1.15 -14.91
CA GLY A 62 7.00 -0.10 -14.56
C GLY A 62 6.74 -0.07 -13.05
N SER A 63 6.88 1.12 -12.45
CA SER A 63 6.41 1.48 -11.10
C SER A 63 7.32 1.17 -9.90
N LEU A 64 8.64 1.07 -10.08
CA LEU A 64 9.54 1.24 -8.92
C LEU A 64 9.38 2.63 -8.28
N GLU A 65 9.16 3.67 -9.08
CA GLU A 65 9.00 5.04 -8.57
C GLU A 65 7.70 5.26 -7.78
N SER A 66 6.57 4.72 -8.24
CA SER A 66 5.28 4.88 -7.53
C SER A 66 5.31 4.16 -6.19
N ARG A 67 5.80 2.91 -6.15
CA ARG A 67 5.92 2.14 -4.90
C ARG A 67 6.89 2.79 -3.92
N ARG A 68 8.03 3.30 -4.41
CA ARG A 68 9.01 4.02 -3.60
C ARG A 68 8.41 5.30 -3.00
N ASN A 69 7.57 6.02 -3.75
CA ASN A 69 6.90 7.22 -3.24
C ASN A 69 5.88 6.90 -2.14
N TYR A 70 5.11 5.81 -2.27
CA TYR A 70 4.19 5.38 -1.20
C TYR A 70 4.94 4.93 0.06
N ASP A 71 6.04 4.20 -0.09
CA ASP A 71 6.85 3.77 1.06
C ASP A 71 7.49 4.99 1.76
N VAL A 72 8.04 5.95 1.00
CA VAL A 72 8.63 7.17 1.58
C VAL A 72 7.57 8.02 2.28
N LEU A 73 6.40 8.23 1.66
CA LEU A 73 5.32 9.00 2.28
C LEU A 73 4.84 8.36 3.58
N THR A 74 4.70 7.02 3.59
CA THR A 74 4.27 6.25 4.75
C THR A 74 5.28 6.36 5.88
N VAL A 75 6.58 6.25 5.58
CA VAL A 75 7.66 6.42 6.57
C VAL A 75 7.70 7.85 7.11
N VAL A 76 7.57 8.87 6.24
CA VAL A 76 7.57 10.28 6.65
C VAL A 76 6.37 10.60 7.55
N LEU A 77 5.17 10.14 7.19
CA LEU A 77 3.97 10.30 8.01
C LEU A 77 4.13 9.62 9.37
N TYR A 78 4.63 8.38 9.39
CA TYR A 78 4.83 7.64 10.62
C TYR A 78 5.83 8.33 11.56
N VAL A 79 6.98 8.76 11.04
CA VAL A 79 8.00 9.48 11.81
C VAL A 79 7.47 10.85 12.29
N GLY A 80 6.76 11.57 11.42
CA GLY A 80 6.16 12.87 11.75
C GLY A 80 5.13 12.77 12.88
N ILE A 81 4.19 11.85 12.78
CA ILE A 81 3.15 11.62 13.79
C ILE A 81 3.78 11.19 15.12
N LYS A 82 4.74 10.26 15.09
CA LYS A 82 5.42 9.79 16.31
C LYS A 82 6.14 10.93 17.04
N ASN A 83 6.85 11.79 16.30
CA ASN A 83 7.53 12.95 16.88
C ASN A 83 6.55 14.00 17.43
N LEU A 84 5.44 14.23 16.74
CA LEU A 84 4.38 15.13 17.20
C LEU A 84 3.78 14.66 18.53
N ILE A 85 3.43 13.37 18.63
CA ILE A 85 2.89 12.77 19.86
C ILE A 85 3.90 12.92 21.00
N LEU A 86 5.18 12.63 20.75
CA LEU A 86 6.23 12.76 21.76
C LEU A 86 6.36 14.20 22.27
N ALA A 87 6.31 15.20 21.38
CA ALA A 87 6.37 16.60 21.75
C ALA A 87 5.17 17.05 22.61
N VAL A 88 3.96 16.59 22.29
CA VAL A 88 2.75 16.86 23.08
C VAL A 88 2.86 16.24 24.47
N LEU A 89 3.33 15.00 24.59
CA LEU A 89 3.51 14.35 25.90
C LEU A 89 4.56 15.05 26.77
N LEU A 90 5.66 15.51 26.16
CA LEU A 90 6.70 16.26 26.87
C LEU A 90 6.21 17.62 27.35
N THR A 91 5.50 18.36 26.51
CA THR A 91 4.93 19.67 26.89
C THR A 91 3.89 19.52 28.01
N LEU A 92 3.00 18.54 27.93
CA LEU A 92 2.05 18.25 29.02
C LEU A 92 2.76 17.85 30.32
N SER A 93 3.81 17.04 30.25
CA SER A 93 4.59 16.66 31.43
C SER A 93 5.27 17.85 32.08
N LEU A 94 5.84 18.76 31.29
CA LEU A 94 6.45 20.00 31.79
C LEU A 94 5.41 20.93 32.40
N LEU A 95 4.23 21.07 31.78
CA LEU A 95 3.12 21.85 32.33
C LEU A 95 2.61 21.27 33.64
N TYR A 96 2.49 19.95 33.74
CA TYR A 96 2.11 19.25 34.96
C TYR A 96 3.11 19.49 36.10
N LEU A 97 4.41 19.39 35.81
CA LEU A 97 5.48 19.66 36.77
C LEU A 97 5.49 21.12 37.22
N LYS A 98 5.31 22.08 36.29
CA LYS A 98 5.22 23.51 36.62
C LYS A 98 4.04 23.81 37.53
N ARG A 99 2.86 23.22 37.24
CA ARG A 99 1.66 23.37 38.07
C ARG A 99 1.86 22.80 39.48
N ARG A 100 2.51 21.63 39.62
CA ARG A 100 2.84 21.07 40.93
C ARG A 100 3.76 21.96 41.75
N ARG A 101 4.78 22.59 41.16
CA ARG A 101 5.66 23.52 41.90
C ARG A 101 4.87 24.72 42.42
N LEU A 102 4.04 25.34 41.58
CA LEU A 102 3.22 26.49 41.98
C LEU A 102 2.22 26.17 43.10
N GLN A 103 1.80 24.91 43.22
CA GLN A 103 0.87 24.48 44.26
C GLN A 103 1.60 24.11 45.58
N SER A 104 2.92 23.94 45.56
CA SER A 104 3.75 23.66 46.74
C SER A 104 4.25 24.92 47.45
N ASP A 105 4.24 26.08 46.79
CA ASP A 105 4.64 27.39 47.37
C ASP A 105 3.45 28.15 48.01
N GLY A 106 2.29 27.50 48.15
CA GLY A 106 1.03 28.12 48.57
C GLY A 106 0.36 27.45 49.76
N GLU A 107 1.10 27.10 50.83
CA GLU A 107 0.46 26.87 52.13
C GLU A 107 0.15 28.22 52.81
N PRO A 108 -1.07 28.44 53.34
CA PRO A 108 -1.37 29.56 54.20
C PRO A 108 -0.75 29.32 55.60
N GLU A 109 0.00 30.31 56.10
CA GLU A 109 0.37 30.41 57.52
C GLU A 109 -0.91 30.32 58.38
N ILE A 110 -1.09 29.20 59.09
CA ILE A 110 -2.02 29.14 60.21
C ILE A 110 -1.30 29.80 61.39
N TYR A 111 -1.59 31.08 61.60
CA TYR A 111 -1.31 31.79 62.84
C TYR A 111 -2.04 31.08 64.00
N LEU A 112 -1.28 30.43 64.88
CA LEU A 112 -1.72 30.09 66.22
C LEU A 112 -1.14 31.15 67.17
N GLN A 113 -2.00 32.06 67.62
CA GLN A 113 -1.73 33.01 68.70
C GLN A 113 -1.65 32.28 70.07
N PRO A 114 -0.96 32.89 71.06
CA PRO A 114 -0.53 32.22 72.28
C PRO A 114 -1.66 32.18 73.32
N LEU A 115 -1.72 31.10 74.11
CA LEU A 115 -2.48 31.09 75.36
C LEU A 115 -1.51 31.31 76.51
N GLU A 116 -1.59 32.49 77.12
CA GLU A 116 -1.10 32.78 78.46
C GLU A 116 -1.82 31.92 79.50
N SER A 117 -1.06 31.28 80.41
CA SER A 117 -1.23 31.40 81.88
C SER A 117 -0.05 30.74 82.59
#